data_AF-S8DXA7-F1
#
_entry.id   AF-S8DXA7-F1
#
_cell.length_a   1.000
_cell.length_b   1.000
_cell.length_c   1.000
_cell.angle_alpha   90.00
_cell.angle_beta   90.00
_cell.angle_gamma   90.00
#
_symmetry.space_group_name_H-M   'P 1'
#
loop_
_entity.id
_entity.type
_entity.pdbx_description
1 polymer ?
#
loop_
_entity_poly.entity_id
_entity_poly.type
_entity_poly.pdbx_seq_one_letter_code
_entity_poly.pdbx_strand_id
1 'polypeptide(L)'
;MQLPTGVRPGARPFAWPTMGVDMFRRAHLTYCQRNSIVVDQNLLQLEGRPVDLHALHTEVLGHGGWGRVTQNELWPVIAAKLGFVQIPGSDTEPAKSGPAVAQHVQSIYRRFLHGFDNMFLTSITSITKPKPQQGGNMNNGGQPGGPNVGQQGTPGPVAGPSTVTPTNMPVGVQPNNASGGNGAGMANLTIPPGTDPKQINELMAYARHSAEELRRQGVSEHIINIIDHNRPVLEQPGANGNAGSGQGFQLGAGFPKTPQMGAAQPSASPAQQPMHPQGQPTPPGSQSQVAAQQQQQQQQQQQQQQQQQQ
;
A
#
# COMPACT_ATOMS: atom_id res chain seq x y z
N MET A 1 -7.24 -51.00 16.32
CA MET A 1 -6.11 -50.06 16.12
C MET A 1 -6.51 -48.72 16.71
N GLN A 2 -6.14 -48.47 17.97
CA GLN A 2 -6.38 -47.19 18.65
C GLN A 2 -5.33 -46.18 18.15
N LEU A 3 -5.77 -45.03 17.63
CA LEU A 3 -4.89 -43.91 17.33
C LEU A 3 -4.57 -43.14 18.62
N PRO A 4 -3.31 -42.74 18.86
CA PRO A 4 -2.92 -42.02 20.07
C PRO A 4 -3.52 -40.60 20.08
N THR A 5 -4.52 -40.41 20.93
CA THR A 5 -5.08 -39.11 21.33
C THR A 5 -4.05 -38.36 22.18
N GLY A 6 -3.17 -37.59 21.54
CA GLY A 6 -2.17 -36.81 22.30
C GLY A 6 -1.34 -35.79 21.53
N VAL A 7 -1.44 -35.74 20.20
CA VAL A 7 -0.77 -34.69 19.43
C VAL A 7 -1.65 -33.44 19.47
N ARG A 8 -1.43 -32.58 20.46
CA ARG A 8 -1.90 -31.19 20.40
C ARG A 8 -1.38 -30.61 19.08
N PRO A 9 -2.22 -30.10 18.16
CA PRO A 9 -1.75 -29.43 16.96
C PRO A 9 -0.81 -28.30 17.42
N GLY A 10 0.48 -28.49 17.16
CA GLY A 10 1.55 -27.72 17.74
C GLY A 10 1.32 -26.24 17.53
N ALA A 11 1.31 -25.49 18.63
CA ALA A 11 1.41 -24.03 18.60
C ALA A 11 2.68 -23.70 17.81
N ARG A 12 2.52 -23.25 16.57
CA ARG A 12 3.65 -22.92 15.69
C ARG A 12 4.36 -21.74 16.36
N PRO A 13 5.63 -21.89 16.79
CA PRO A 13 6.28 -20.92 17.67
C PRO A 13 6.51 -19.52 17.03
N PHE A 14 6.16 -19.35 15.75
CA PHE A 14 6.31 -18.12 14.99
C PHE A 14 5.11 -17.85 14.05
N ALA A 15 3.89 -18.17 14.49
CA ALA A 15 2.71 -17.78 13.73
C ALA A 15 2.39 -16.30 13.98
N TRP A 16 2.38 -15.50 12.91
CA TRP A 16 1.81 -14.16 12.97
C TRP A 16 0.31 -14.25 13.31
N PRO A 17 -0.25 -13.30 14.06
CA PRO A 17 -1.68 -13.28 14.31
C PRO A 17 -2.42 -13.20 12.98
N THR A 18 -3.30 -14.15 12.72
CA THR A 18 -4.14 -14.17 11.52
C THR A 18 -5.49 -13.55 11.83
N MET A 19 -6.09 -12.92 10.82
CA MET A 19 -7.40 -12.32 10.93
C MET A 19 -8.51 -13.34 10.66
N GLY A 20 -9.64 -13.20 11.35
CA GLY A 20 -10.82 -14.06 11.13
C GLY A 20 -11.40 -13.88 9.72
N VAL A 21 -12.08 -14.91 9.22
CA VAL A 21 -12.57 -14.98 7.83
C VAL A 21 -13.43 -13.77 7.41
N ASP A 22 -14.35 -13.32 8.27
CA ASP A 22 -15.24 -12.18 7.98
C ASP A 22 -14.51 -10.84 7.97
N MET A 23 -13.50 -10.69 8.83
CA MET A 23 -12.66 -9.51 8.85
C MET A 23 -11.75 -9.49 7.62
N PHE A 24 -11.20 -10.64 7.26
CA PHE A 24 -10.35 -10.80 6.07
C PHE A 24 -11.12 -10.44 4.81
N ARG A 25 -12.30 -11.02 4.61
CA ARG A 25 -13.11 -10.78 3.41
C ARG A 25 -13.42 -9.28 3.24
N ARG A 26 -13.78 -8.58 4.33
CA ARG A 26 -14.07 -7.14 4.29
C ARG A 26 -12.80 -6.32 3.99
N ALA A 27 -11.72 -6.54 4.73
CA ALA A 27 -10.48 -5.79 4.58
C ALA A 27 -9.82 -6.02 3.21
N HIS A 28 -9.81 -7.28 2.75
CA HIS A 28 -9.27 -7.66 1.44
C HIS A 28 -10.07 -7.03 0.30
N LEU A 29 -11.41 -7.03 0.39
CA LEU A 29 -12.27 -6.36 -0.59
C LEU A 29 -11.97 -4.86 -0.67
N THR A 30 -11.88 -4.17 0.47
CA THR A 30 -11.50 -2.74 0.51
C THR A 30 -10.10 -2.51 -0.06
N TYR A 31 -9.15 -3.40 0.24
CA TYR A 31 -7.81 -3.33 -0.32
C TYR A 31 -7.81 -3.48 -1.85
N CYS A 32 -8.56 -4.45 -2.40
CA CYS A 32 -8.68 -4.64 -3.84
C CYS A 32 -9.29 -3.41 -4.52
N GLN A 33 -10.33 -2.82 -3.94
CA GLN A 33 -10.96 -1.59 -4.44
C GLN A 33 -9.97 -0.41 -4.44
N ARG A 34 -9.23 -0.21 -3.35
CA ARG A 34 -8.29 0.93 -3.21
C ARG A 34 -7.09 0.84 -4.15
N ASN A 35 -6.63 -0.38 -4.45
CA ASN A 35 -5.46 -0.60 -5.30
C ASN A 35 -5.84 -0.96 -6.75
N SER A 36 -7.12 -0.82 -7.12
CA SER A 36 -7.64 -1.17 -8.45
C SER A 36 -7.27 -2.59 -8.88
N ILE A 37 -7.26 -3.54 -7.93
CA ILE A 37 -6.96 -4.94 -8.20
C ILE A 37 -8.26 -5.62 -8.65
N VAL A 38 -8.34 -5.93 -9.94
CA VAL A 38 -9.43 -6.75 -10.49
C VAL A 38 -9.19 -8.20 -10.11
N VAL A 39 -10.09 -8.76 -9.32
CA VAL A 39 -10.07 -10.17 -8.93
C VAL A 39 -10.70 -11.01 -10.02
N ASP A 40 -9.85 -11.60 -10.88
CA ASP A 40 -10.30 -12.54 -11.90
C ASP A 40 -10.54 -13.92 -11.27
N GLN A 41 -11.80 -14.35 -11.26
CA GLN A 41 -12.20 -15.65 -10.71
C GLN A 41 -11.59 -16.83 -11.48
N ASN A 42 -11.22 -16.65 -12.75
CA ASN A 42 -10.58 -17.72 -13.52
C ASN A 42 -9.14 -17.96 -13.05
N LEU A 43 -8.43 -16.90 -12.65
CA LEU A 43 -7.09 -17.00 -12.08
C LEU A 43 -7.09 -17.59 -10.67
N LEU A 44 -8.19 -17.41 -9.93
CA LEU A 44 -8.40 -18.01 -8.61
C LEU A 44 -8.87 -19.46 -8.68
N GLN A 45 -8.97 -20.06 -9.86
CA GLN A 45 -9.29 -21.47 -10.00
C GLN A 45 -8.05 -22.27 -10.38
N LEU A 46 -7.95 -23.46 -9.82
CA LEU A 46 -6.93 -24.45 -10.13
C LEU A 46 -7.63 -25.81 -10.26
N GLU A 47 -7.47 -26.48 -11.39
CA GLU A 47 -8.12 -27.77 -11.69
C GLU A 47 -9.66 -27.73 -11.51
N GLY A 48 -10.28 -26.58 -11.81
CA GLY A 48 -11.72 -26.37 -11.65
C GLY A 48 -12.19 -26.17 -10.21
N ARG A 49 -11.27 -26.04 -9.25
CA ARG A 49 -11.57 -25.71 -7.85
C ARG A 49 -11.13 -24.29 -7.53
N PRO A 50 -11.96 -23.49 -6.84
CA PRO A 50 -11.56 -22.17 -6.37
C PRO A 50 -10.52 -22.30 -5.24
N VAL A 51 -9.51 -21.45 -5.27
CA VAL A 51 -8.50 -21.31 -4.22
C VAL A 51 -9.03 -20.38 -3.15
N ASP A 52 -9.16 -20.88 -1.92
CA ASP A 52 -9.56 -20.06 -0.78
C ASP A 52 -8.42 -19.12 -0.36
N LEU A 53 -8.61 -17.82 -0.62
CA LEU A 53 -7.64 -16.79 -0.30
C LEU A 53 -7.41 -16.62 1.21
N HIS A 54 -8.43 -16.84 2.05
CA HIS A 54 -8.29 -16.71 3.50
C HIS A 54 -7.48 -17.87 4.08
N ALA A 55 -7.75 -19.09 3.64
CA ALA A 55 -6.98 -20.26 4.02
C ALA A 55 -5.51 -20.13 3.57
N LEU A 56 -5.29 -19.65 2.33
CA LEU A 56 -3.96 -19.40 1.79
C LEU A 56 -3.20 -18.32 2.61
N HIS A 57 -3.86 -17.21 2.94
CA HIS A 57 -3.33 -16.17 3.83
C HIS A 57 -2.91 -16.75 5.20
N THR A 58 -3.80 -17.55 5.81
CA THR A 58 -3.58 -18.14 7.14
C THR A 58 -2.39 -19.09 7.14
N GLU A 59 -2.26 -19.98 6.15
CA GLU A 59 -1.12 -20.90 6.07
C GLU A 59 0.19 -20.17 5.81
N VAL A 60 0.22 -19.18 4.91
CA VAL A 60 1.46 -18.43 4.61
C VAL A 60 1.93 -17.63 5.83
N LEU A 61 1.03 -16.92 6.52
CA LEU A 61 1.38 -16.21 7.75
C LEU A 61 1.76 -17.16 8.90
N GLY A 62 1.11 -18.32 9.00
CA GLY A 62 1.44 -19.36 9.97
C GLY A 62 2.81 -20.00 9.74
N HIS A 63 3.40 -19.84 8.55
CA HIS A 63 4.77 -20.26 8.21
C HIS A 63 5.78 -19.09 8.23
N GLY A 64 5.39 -17.93 8.76
CA GLY A 64 6.26 -16.75 8.90
C GLY A 64 6.27 -15.83 7.68
N GLY A 65 5.25 -15.90 6.83
CA GLY A 65 5.03 -15.03 5.70
C GLY A 65 5.74 -15.46 4.40
N TRP A 66 5.53 -14.68 3.34
CA TRP A 66 6.02 -14.96 1.98
C TRP A 66 7.51 -15.32 1.93
N GLY A 67 8.36 -14.55 2.63
CA GLY A 67 9.81 -14.71 2.59
C GLY A 67 10.25 -16.09 3.08
N ARG A 68 9.75 -16.51 4.25
CA ARG A 68 10.06 -17.84 4.80
C ARG A 68 9.45 -18.97 3.99
N VAL A 69 8.23 -18.81 3.49
CA VAL A 69 7.57 -19.84 2.66
C VAL A 69 8.35 -20.09 1.37
N THR A 70 8.81 -19.03 0.72
CA THR A 70 9.58 -19.14 -0.53
C THR A 70 10.98 -19.69 -0.26
N GLN A 71 11.66 -19.22 0.79
CA GLN A 71 13.01 -19.67 1.14
C GLN A 71 13.07 -21.15 1.51
N ASN A 72 12.05 -21.67 2.19
CA ASN A 72 11.98 -23.08 2.61
C ASN A 72 11.20 -23.96 1.62
N GLU A 73 10.90 -23.47 0.42
CA GLU A 73 10.15 -24.17 -0.63
C GLU A 73 8.85 -24.82 -0.12
N LEU A 74 8.09 -24.09 0.71
CA LEU A 74 6.88 -24.62 1.37
C LEU A 74 5.61 -24.52 0.52
N TRP A 75 5.67 -23.90 -0.67
CA TRP A 75 4.53 -23.76 -1.57
C TRP A 75 3.82 -25.08 -1.91
N PRO A 76 4.53 -26.21 -2.19
CA PRO A 76 3.88 -27.49 -2.44
C PRO A 76 3.11 -28.03 -1.24
N VAL A 77 3.62 -27.81 -0.03
CA VAL A 77 2.96 -28.25 1.22
C VAL A 77 1.73 -27.39 1.51
N ILE A 78 1.82 -26.07 1.30
CA ILE A 78 0.68 -25.16 1.47
C ILE A 78 -0.42 -25.49 0.47
N ALA A 79 -0.08 -25.70 -0.80
CA ALA A 79 -1.07 -26.07 -1.81
C ALA A 79 -1.75 -27.42 -1.51
N ALA A 80 -1.00 -28.41 -1.03
CA ALA A 80 -1.57 -29.67 -0.55
C ALA A 80 -2.56 -29.46 0.61
N LYS A 81 -2.24 -28.60 1.58
CA LYS A 81 -3.15 -28.25 2.69
C LYS A 81 -4.43 -27.55 2.24
N LEU A 82 -4.36 -26.81 1.13
CA LEU A 82 -5.54 -26.20 0.50
C LEU A 82 -6.38 -27.21 -0.29
N GLY A 83 -6.02 -28.50 -0.28
CA GLY A 83 -6.76 -29.59 -0.93
C GLY A 83 -6.25 -29.95 -2.32
N PHE A 84 -5.13 -29.37 -2.77
CA PHE A 84 -4.49 -29.70 -4.05
C PHE A 84 -3.36 -30.73 -3.86
N VAL A 85 -3.70 -31.86 -3.23
CA VAL A 85 -2.76 -32.95 -2.95
C VAL A 85 -2.54 -33.77 -4.21
N GLN A 86 -1.28 -33.94 -4.62
CA GLN A 86 -0.90 -34.88 -5.69
C GLN A 86 0.00 -35.99 -5.17
N ILE A 87 0.84 -35.68 -4.19
CA ILE A 87 1.69 -36.64 -3.48
C ILE A 87 1.11 -36.77 -2.08
N PRO A 88 0.47 -37.90 -1.74
CA PRO A 88 -0.06 -38.11 -0.39
C PRO A 88 1.09 -38.08 0.63
N GLY A 89 0.80 -37.55 1.82
CA GLY A 89 1.78 -37.50 2.91
C GLY A 89 2.10 -38.90 3.43
N SER A 90 3.28 -39.03 4.02
CA SER A 90 3.69 -40.22 4.79
C SER A 90 3.71 -39.90 6.28
N ASP A 91 4.04 -40.87 7.12
CA ASP A 91 4.17 -40.65 8.58
C ASP A 91 5.24 -39.59 8.92
N THR A 92 6.26 -39.47 8.05
CA THR A 92 7.41 -38.57 8.25
C THR A 92 7.37 -37.31 7.40
N GLU A 93 6.63 -37.29 6.29
CA GLU A 93 6.59 -36.15 5.37
C GLU A 93 5.16 -35.65 5.13
N PRO A 94 4.94 -34.32 5.15
CA PRO A 94 3.64 -33.76 4.85
C PRO A 94 3.25 -34.02 3.39
N ALA A 95 1.95 -34.09 3.12
CA ALA A 95 1.42 -34.12 1.77
C ALA A 95 1.93 -32.93 0.95
N LYS A 96 2.20 -33.15 -0.34
CA LYS A 96 2.74 -32.14 -1.27
C LYS A 96 1.91 -32.10 -2.55
N SER A 97 1.78 -30.92 -3.15
CA SER A 97 1.24 -30.75 -4.49
C SER A 97 2.33 -30.94 -5.54
N GLY A 98 1.94 -31.02 -6.82
CA GLY A 98 2.90 -30.93 -7.92
C GLY A 98 3.54 -29.54 -8.04
N PRO A 99 4.70 -29.43 -8.73
CA PRO A 99 5.40 -28.15 -8.92
C PRO A 99 4.57 -27.07 -9.63
N ALA A 100 3.79 -27.45 -10.65
CA ALA A 100 2.95 -26.52 -11.40
C ALA A 100 1.86 -25.88 -10.51
N VAL A 101 1.21 -26.69 -9.68
CA VAL A 101 0.22 -26.24 -8.69
C VAL A 101 0.86 -25.29 -7.68
N ALA A 102 2.03 -25.63 -7.15
CA ALA A 102 2.74 -24.81 -6.17
C ALA A 102 3.09 -23.43 -6.74
N GLN A 103 3.61 -23.37 -7.98
CA GLN A 103 3.92 -22.12 -8.68
C GLN A 103 2.67 -21.28 -8.95
N HIS A 104 1.54 -21.92 -9.28
CA HIS A 104 0.27 -21.22 -9.47
C HIS A 104 -0.24 -20.60 -8.17
N VAL A 105 -0.25 -21.35 -7.06
CA VAL A 105 -0.63 -20.86 -5.73
C VAL A 105 0.28 -19.71 -5.28
N GLN A 106 1.59 -19.84 -5.52
CA GLN A 106 2.56 -18.77 -5.27
C GLN A 106 2.21 -17.50 -6.07
N SER A 107 1.86 -17.64 -7.34
CA SER A 107 1.50 -16.53 -8.22
C SER A 107 0.20 -15.84 -7.78
N ILE A 108 -0.82 -16.61 -7.38
CA ILE A 108 -2.06 -16.11 -6.79
C ILE A 108 -1.75 -15.28 -5.54
N TYR A 109 -0.98 -15.84 -4.60
CA TYR A 109 -0.63 -15.12 -3.38
C TYR A 109 0.11 -13.82 -3.71
N ARG A 110 1.11 -13.86 -4.60
CA ARG A 110 1.91 -12.67 -4.97
C ARG A 110 1.03 -11.55 -5.51
N ARG A 111 0.04 -11.90 -6.33
CA ARG A 111 -0.82 -10.94 -7.02
C ARG A 111 -1.92 -10.37 -6.12
N PHE A 112 -2.53 -11.20 -5.26
CA PHE A 112 -3.73 -10.81 -4.52
C PHE A 112 -3.52 -10.58 -3.03
N LEU A 113 -2.52 -11.22 -2.41
CA LEU A 113 -2.34 -11.24 -0.95
C LEU A 113 -1.06 -10.57 -0.49
N HIS A 114 0.04 -10.63 -1.25
CA HIS A 114 1.34 -10.15 -0.77
C HIS A 114 1.33 -8.67 -0.35
N GLY A 115 0.75 -7.78 -1.16
CA GLY A 115 0.65 -6.36 -0.80
C GLY A 115 -0.32 -6.09 0.37
N PHE A 116 -1.40 -6.88 0.46
CA PHE A 116 -2.35 -6.82 1.56
C PHE A 116 -1.70 -7.25 2.88
N ASP A 117 -1.01 -8.38 2.89
CA ASP A 117 -0.32 -8.94 4.04
C ASP A 117 0.78 -8.00 4.54
N ASN A 118 1.56 -7.38 3.65
CA ASN A 118 2.57 -6.41 4.06
C ASN A 118 1.96 -5.18 4.76
N MET A 119 0.80 -4.70 4.29
CA MET A 119 0.07 -3.61 4.95
C MET A 119 -0.45 -4.06 6.32
N PHE A 120 -1.05 -5.24 6.39
CA PHE A 120 -1.56 -5.83 7.63
C PHE A 120 -0.44 -6.01 8.67
N LEU A 121 0.69 -6.61 8.28
CA LEU A 121 1.87 -6.80 9.11
C LEU A 121 2.45 -5.48 9.63
N THR A 122 2.49 -4.45 8.78
CA THR A 122 2.92 -3.10 9.19
C THR A 122 1.98 -2.49 10.22
N SER A 123 0.66 -2.72 10.07
CA SER A 123 -0.34 -2.22 11.01
C SER A 123 -0.33 -2.94 12.35
N ILE A 124 -0.02 -4.23 12.41
CA ILE A 124 0.04 -4.96 13.70
C ILE A 124 1.33 -4.65 14.45
N THR A 125 2.46 -4.48 13.74
CA THR A 125 3.76 -4.22 14.35
C THR A 125 3.87 -2.79 14.91
N SER A 126 3.10 -1.85 14.38
CA SER A 126 3.00 -0.50 14.94
C SER A 126 2.25 -0.48 16.29
N ILE A 127 1.26 -1.37 16.47
CA ILE A 127 0.50 -1.49 17.73
C ILE A 127 1.37 -2.08 18.84
N THR A 128 2.29 -2.99 18.52
CA THR A 128 3.10 -3.69 19.53
C THR A 128 4.32 -2.90 20.01
N LYS A 129 4.65 -1.76 19.40
CA LYS A 129 5.69 -0.88 19.94
C LYS A 129 5.04 0.03 20.97
N PRO A 130 5.18 -0.23 22.29
CA PRO A 130 4.84 0.77 23.28
C PRO A 130 5.67 2.00 22.91
N LYS A 131 4.99 3.12 22.64
CA LYS A 131 5.64 4.43 22.54
C LYS A 131 6.51 4.50 23.80
N PRO A 132 7.85 4.60 23.70
CA PRO A 132 8.63 4.89 24.88
C PRO A 132 8.02 6.17 25.41
N GLN A 133 7.36 6.04 26.56
CA GLN A 133 6.76 7.15 27.28
C GLN A 133 7.89 8.14 27.38
N GLN A 134 7.80 9.20 26.58
CA GLN A 134 8.77 10.26 26.50
C GLN A 134 8.64 10.93 27.86
N GLY A 135 9.37 10.36 28.83
CA GLY A 135 9.49 10.84 30.18
C GLY A 135 9.83 12.30 30.07
N GLY A 136 9.01 13.11 30.73
CA GLY A 136 8.99 14.54 30.55
C GLY A 136 10.38 15.16 30.62
N ASN A 137 10.63 16.07 29.71
CA ASN A 137 11.48 17.20 30.00
C ASN A 137 10.64 18.47 29.88
N MET A 138 9.68 18.61 30.79
CA MET A 138 9.19 19.93 31.18
C MET A 138 10.22 20.54 32.14
N ASN A 139 11.19 21.24 31.57
CA ASN A 139 11.90 22.32 32.26
C ASN A 139 12.21 23.34 31.15
N ASN A 140 11.33 24.30 30.89
CA ASN A 140 11.19 25.58 31.59
C ASN A 140 12.52 26.34 31.71
N GLY A 141 12.51 27.59 31.22
CA GLY A 141 13.57 28.57 31.47
C GLY A 141 14.29 29.02 30.21
N GLY A 142 13.95 30.22 29.75
CA GLY A 142 14.34 30.77 28.45
C GLY A 142 15.80 31.18 28.29
N GLN A 143 16.13 31.53 27.05
CA GLN A 143 17.19 32.50 26.78
C GLN A 143 16.89 33.28 25.49
N PRO A 144 16.76 34.62 25.57
CA PRO A 144 16.66 35.50 24.42
C PRO A 144 18.06 35.90 23.93
N GLY A 145 18.16 36.16 22.62
CA GLY A 145 19.10 37.14 22.07
C GLY A 145 20.55 36.71 21.87
N GLY A 146 20.93 36.56 20.59
CA GLY A 146 22.31 36.65 20.14
C GLY A 146 22.33 37.03 18.66
N PRO A 147 22.82 38.23 18.29
CA PRO A 147 22.84 38.66 16.89
C PRO A 147 24.27 38.52 16.30
N ASN A 148 24.28 38.29 14.98
CA ASN A 148 25.12 39.01 14.01
C ASN A 148 26.57 38.54 13.68
N VAL A 149 26.86 38.77 12.39
CA VAL A 149 28.12 39.01 11.65
C VAL A 149 29.20 37.91 11.48
N GLY A 150 29.52 37.62 10.21
CA GLY A 150 30.86 37.93 9.71
C GLY A 150 31.60 36.87 8.88
N GLN A 151 32.20 37.36 7.76
CA GLN A 151 33.32 36.81 6.95
C GLN A 151 32.95 35.73 5.92
N GLN A 152 32.95 35.95 4.61
CA GLN A 152 33.71 36.84 3.72
C GLN A 152 35.22 36.54 3.62
N GLY A 153 35.56 35.65 2.68
CA GLY A 153 36.64 35.84 1.68
C GLY A 153 38.07 35.48 2.02
N THR A 154 38.70 34.63 1.20
CA THR A 154 40.05 34.87 0.66
C THR A 154 40.27 34.16 -0.69
N PRO A 155 41.02 34.77 -1.63
CA PRO A 155 41.39 34.22 -2.93
C PRO A 155 42.83 33.64 -2.94
N GLY A 156 43.14 32.79 -3.92
CA GLY A 156 44.47 32.77 -4.54
C GLY A 156 45.21 31.42 -4.65
N PRO A 157 46.20 31.33 -5.57
CA PRO A 157 46.46 30.12 -6.38
C PRO A 157 47.86 29.50 -6.18
N VAL A 158 48.06 28.24 -6.59
CA VAL A 158 49.40 27.73 -6.99
C VAL A 158 49.26 26.56 -7.97
N ALA A 159 50.10 26.61 -9.00
CA ALA A 159 50.16 25.74 -10.16
C ALA A 159 51.03 24.49 -9.93
N GLY A 160 50.76 23.40 -10.66
CA GLY A 160 51.70 22.28 -10.86
C GLY A 160 51.07 21.09 -11.62
N PRO A 161 51.78 20.39 -12.52
CA PRO A 161 51.16 19.77 -13.71
C PRO A 161 51.12 18.23 -13.74
N SER A 162 50.23 17.74 -14.62
CA SER A 162 50.29 16.44 -15.34
C SER A 162 50.07 15.14 -14.57
N THR A 163 48.97 14.43 -14.85
CA THR A 163 48.99 13.21 -15.70
C THR A 163 47.58 12.63 -15.93
N VAL A 164 47.30 12.47 -17.23
CA VAL A 164 46.32 11.63 -17.94
C VAL A 164 45.43 10.64 -17.17
N THR A 165 44.11 10.73 -17.39
CA THR A 165 43.24 9.59 -17.81
C THR A 165 41.91 10.12 -18.38
N PRO A 166 41.35 9.50 -19.43
CA PRO A 166 40.14 9.97 -20.09
C PRO A 166 38.85 9.28 -19.57
N THR A 167 37.70 9.89 -19.93
CA THR A 167 36.38 9.23 -20.10
C THR A 167 35.50 9.11 -18.85
N ASN A 168 34.60 10.08 -18.62
CA ASN A 168 33.20 10.07 -19.09
C ASN A 168 32.30 10.98 -18.24
N MET A 169 31.45 11.75 -18.91
CA MET A 169 30.30 12.49 -18.40
C MET A 169 29.02 11.87 -19.04
N PRO A 170 27.78 12.30 -18.74
CA PRO A 170 27.18 12.68 -17.46
C PRO A 170 25.71 12.16 -17.33
N VAL A 171 24.99 12.64 -16.29
CA VAL A 171 23.52 12.74 -16.18
C VAL A 171 22.75 11.48 -15.79
N GLY A 172 21.90 11.58 -14.75
CA GLY A 172 20.75 10.68 -14.64
C GLY A 172 20.13 10.42 -13.26
N VAL A 173 19.72 11.47 -12.54
CA VAL A 173 18.48 11.54 -11.73
C VAL A 173 18.08 10.31 -10.88
N GLN A 174 18.25 10.45 -9.57
CA GLN A 174 17.74 9.55 -8.53
C GLN A 174 16.24 9.85 -8.25
N PRO A 175 15.30 8.92 -8.45
CA PRO A 175 13.90 9.15 -8.09
C PRO A 175 13.70 8.95 -6.59
N ASN A 176 13.62 10.09 -5.91
CA ASN A 176 13.15 10.26 -4.54
C ASN A 176 11.61 10.10 -4.54
N ASN A 177 11.09 8.95 -4.12
CA ASN A 177 9.65 8.72 -4.05
C ASN A 177 9.09 9.15 -2.70
N ALA A 178 8.99 10.46 -2.49
CA ALA A 178 8.22 11.08 -1.43
C ALA A 178 6.90 11.58 -2.03
N SER A 179 5.85 10.77 -1.99
CA SER A 179 4.48 11.26 -2.22
C SER A 179 4.02 12.03 -1.00
N GLY A 180 4.26 13.34 -1.03
CA GLY A 180 3.57 14.33 -0.21
C GLY A 180 2.13 14.47 -0.71
N GLY A 181 1.19 13.93 0.05
CA GLY A 181 -0.22 14.31 -0.03
C GLY A 181 -0.49 15.39 1.01
N ASN A 182 -0.67 16.63 0.54
CA ASN A 182 -1.18 17.74 1.33
C ASN A 182 -2.60 17.43 1.80
N GLY A 183 -2.74 17.07 3.07
CA GLY A 183 -4.00 17.03 3.81
C GLY A 183 -3.79 17.80 5.11
N ALA A 184 -4.51 18.91 5.27
CA ALA A 184 -4.41 19.80 6.41
C ALA A 184 -4.68 19.06 7.75
N GLY A 185 -3.71 19.11 8.66
CA GLY A 185 -3.91 19.42 10.09
C GLY A 185 -4.85 18.58 10.95
N MET A 186 -5.28 17.38 10.56
CA MET A 186 -6.08 16.52 11.45
C MET A 186 -5.16 15.72 12.38
N ALA A 187 -5.37 15.90 13.69
CA ALA A 187 -4.63 15.21 14.73
C ALA A 187 -4.66 13.68 14.55
N ASN A 188 -3.52 13.05 14.85
CA ASN A 188 -3.19 11.65 14.62
C ASN A 188 -4.01 10.70 15.51
N LEU A 189 -5.30 10.54 15.21
CA LEU A 189 -6.16 9.52 15.81
C LEU A 189 -5.70 8.15 15.31
N THR A 190 -5.32 7.26 16.23
CA THR A 190 -5.00 5.86 15.90
C THR A 190 -6.31 5.12 15.72
N ILE A 191 -6.99 5.36 14.60
CA ILE A 191 -8.22 4.68 14.23
C ILE A 191 -7.83 3.37 13.52
N PRO A 192 -8.37 2.21 13.94
CA PRO A 192 -8.13 0.94 13.26
C PRO A 192 -8.43 1.07 11.75
N PRO A 193 -7.56 0.57 10.86
CA PRO A 193 -7.81 0.60 9.44
C PRO A 193 -9.09 -0.18 9.12
N GLY A 194 -10.05 0.46 8.44
CA GLY A 194 -11.35 -0.12 8.11
C GLY A 194 -12.51 0.27 9.04
N THR A 195 -12.30 1.24 9.94
CA THR A 195 -13.39 1.81 10.75
C THR A 195 -14.35 2.60 9.85
N ASP A 196 -15.63 2.23 9.87
CA ASP A 196 -16.68 2.85 9.06
C ASP A 196 -16.84 4.35 9.40
N PRO A 197 -17.08 5.26 8.44
CA PRO A 197 -17.29 6.69 8.73
C PRO A 197 -18.37 6.95 9.78
N LYS A 198 -19.41 6.11 9.86
CA LYS A 198 -20.45 6.20 10.89
C LYS A 198 -19.90 5.89 12.28
N GLN A 199 -19.01 4.91 12.40
CA GLN A 199 -18.38 4.56 13.67
C GLN A 199 -17.47 5.68 14.17
N ILE A 200 -16.79 6.40 13.28
CA ILE A 200 -15.99 7.59 13.66
C ILE A 200 -16.89 8.69 14.24
N ASN A 201 -18.06 8.91 13.64
CA ASN A 201 -19.02 9.89 14.12
C ASN A 201 -19.61 9.48 15.49
N GLU A 202 -19.85 8.18 15.70
CA GLU A 202 -20.29 7.62 16.97
C GLU A 202 -19.18 7.70 18.06
N LEU A 203 -17.93 7.44 17.69
CA LEU A 203 -16.74 7.64 18.55
C LEU A 203 -16.62 9.10 19.01
N MET A 204 -16.89 10.08 18.13
CA MET A 204 -16.93 11.50 18.51
C MET A 204 -18.08 11.82 19.46
N ALA A 205 -19.23 11.15 19.33
CA ALA A 205 -20.34 11.31 20.27
C ALA A 205 -19.99 10.72 21.65
N TYR A 206 -19.38 9.53 21.70
CA TYR A 206 -18.98 8.87 22.94
C TYR A 206 -17.79 9.52 23.64
N ALA A 207 -16.93 10.24 22.91
CA ALA A 207 -15.78 10.95 23.49
C ALA A 207 -16.14 11.91 24.63
N ARG A 208 -17.39 12.41 24.64
CA ARG A 208 -17.92 13.33 25.66
C ARG A 208 -18.35 12.61 26.94
N HIS A 209 -18.46 11.29 26.93
CA HIS A 209 -18.91 10.48 28.06
C HIS A 209 -17.73 9.83 28.78
N SER A 210 -17.84 9.67 30.10
CA SER A 210 -16.83 8.94 30.88
C SER A 210 -16.91 7.43 30.60
N ALA A 211 -15.83 6.69 30.86
CA ALA A 211 -15.79 5.25 30.70
C ALA A 211 -16.90 4.54 31.52
N GLU A 212 -17.19 5.04 32.71
CA GLU A 212 -18.25 4.51 33.59
C GLU A 212 -19.65 4.73 33.00
N GLU A 213 -19.88 5.87 32.36
CA GLU A 213 -21.14 6.18 31.68
C GLU A 213 -21.36 5.26 30.48
N LEU A 214 -20.31 5.03 29.69
CA LEU A 214 -20.35 4.16 28.52
C LEU A 214 -20.62 2.70 28.90
N ARG A 215 -20.06 2.23 30.03
CA ARG A 215 -20.39 0.91 30.61
C ARG A 215 -21.87 0.81 30.97
N ARG A 216 -22.44 1.84 31.58
CA ARG A 216 -23.88 1.89 31.91
C ARG A 216 -24.77 1.87 30.67
N GLN A 217 -24.28 2.45 29.57
CA GLN A 217 -24.96 2.43 28.26
C GLN A 217 -24.78 1.10 27.50
N GLY A 218 -24.03 0.13 28.05
CA GLY A 218 -23.79 -1.17 27.41
C GLY A 218 -22.79 -1.12 26.26
N VAL A 219 -21.99 -0.05 26.16
CA VAL A 219 -20.92 0.06 25.16
C VAL A 219 -19.82 -0.95 25.48
N SER A 220 -19.29 -1.64 24.47
CA SER A 220 -18.26 -2.66 24.70
C SER A 220 -16.95 -2.07 25.25
N GLU A 221 -16.27 -2.81 26.14
CA GLU A 221 -14.98 -2.40 26.72
C GLU A 221 -13.90 -2.06 25.67
N HIS A 222 -13.95 -2.70 24.50
CA HIS A 222 -12.99 -2.41 23.44
C HIS A 222 -13.15 -0.98 22.92
N ILE A 223 -14.39 -0.52 22.72
CA ILE A 223 -14.69 0.85 22.28
C ILE A 223 -14.32 1.84 23.38
N ILE A 224 -14.61 1.49 24.64
CA ILE A 224 -14.24 2.31 25.80
C ILE A 224 -12.73 2.50 25.87
N ASN A 225 -11.94 1.43 25.70
CA ASN A 225 -10.48 1.52 25.68
C ASN A 225 -9.95 2.38 24.53
N ILE A 226 -10.56 2.31 23.33
CA ILE A 226 -10.20 3.16 22.19
C ILE A 226 -10.49 4.63 22.49
N ILE A 227 -11.68 4.93 23.04
CA ILE A 227 -12.08 6.29 23.38
C ILE A 227 -11.13 6.85 24.45
N ASP A 228 -10.88 6.10 25.51
CA ASP A 228 -10.04 6.54 26.63
C ASP A 228 -8.59 6.83 26.18
N HIS A 229 -8.02 5.98 25.31
CA HIS A 229 -6.69 6.22 24.74
C HIS A 229 -6.62 7.42 23.79
N ASN A 230 -7.70 7.74 23.08
CA ASN A 230 -7.75 8.84 22.12
C ASN A 230 -8.43 10.10 22.68
N ARG A 231 -8.90 10.06 23.93
CA ARG A 231 -9.61 11.11 24.64
C ARG A 231 -8.92 12.48 24.58
N PRO A 232 -7.60 12.63 24.81
CA PRO A 232 -6.96 13.94 24.73
C PRO A 232 -6.98 14.55 23.31
N VAL A 233 -7.10 13.73 22.27
CA VAL A 233 -7.24 14.20 20.88
C VAL A 233 -8.69 14.57 20.57
N LEU A 234 -9.65 13.81 21.11
CA LEU A 234 -11.08 14.01 20.91
C LEU A 234 -11.66 15.16 21.78
N GLU A 235 -11.08 15.39 22.96
CA GLU A 235 -11.41 16.49 23.87
C GLU A 235 -10.64 17.77 23.52
N GLN A 236 -9.77 17.75 22.51
CA GLN A 236 -9.11 18.96 22.05
C GLN A 236 -10.22 19.93 21.58
N PRO A 237 -10.46 21.03 22.32
CA PRO A 237 -11.57 21.92 22.02
C PRO A 237 -11.32 22.45 20.62
N GLY A 238 -12.15 22.03 19.68
CA GLY A 238 -11.97 22.35 18.28
C GLY A 238 -11.74 23.85 18.14
N ALA A 239 -10.77 24.18 17.29
CA ALA A 239 -10.60 25.48 16.66
C ALA A 239 -11.98 26.12 16.44
N ASN A 240 -12.25 27.07 17.32
CA ASN A 240 -13.51 27.76 17.44
C ASN A 240 -13.73 28.60 16.17
N GLY A 241 -14.82 28.33 15.47
CA GLY A 241 -15.64 29.30 14.73
C GLY A 241 -14.98 30.23 13.72
N ASN A 242 -15.14 29.93 12.43
CA ASN A 242 -15.38 30.98 11.42
C ASN A 242 -16.43 30.52 10.40
N ALA A 243 -17.63 30.22 10.91
CA ALA A 243 -18.86 30.23 10.10
C ALA A 243 -19.63 31.49 10.50
N GLY A 244 -19.18 32.63 9.97
CA GLY A 244 -19.84 33.92 10.13
C GLY A 244 -21.11 33.97 9.28
N SER A 245 -22.25 33.87 9.96
CA SER A 245 -23.56 34.27 9.48
C SER A 245 -23.89 35.69 9.97
N GLY A 246 -24.19 36.59 9.04
CA GLY A 246 -25.23 37.62 9.20
C GLY A 246 -24.93 38.90 10.00
N GLN A 247 -24.58 39.98 9.29
CA GLN A 247 -24.87 41.40 9.58
C GLN A 247 -24.51 42.19 8.30
N GLY A 248 -25.31 43.06 7.70
CA GLY A 248 -26.61 43.60 8.04
C GLY A 248 -27.15 44.42 6.85
N PHE A 249 -28.42 44.77 6.95
CA PHE A 249 -29.12 45.72 6.09
C PHE A 249 -28.45 47.10 6.13
N GLN A 250 -28.10 47.67 4.97
CA GLN A 250 -28.22 49.13 4.78
C GLN A 250 -28.47 49.52 3.31
N LEU A 251 -29.70 49.97 3.11
CA LEU A 251 -30.27 50.89 2.12
C LEU A 251 -29.28 51.61 1.18
N GLY A 252 -29.54 51.50 -0.12
CA GLY A 252 -28.95 52.37 -1.15
C GLY A 252 -29.72 52.26 -2.46
N ALA A 253 -30.66 53.18 -2.66
CA ALA A 253 -31.53 53.29 -3.82
C ALA A 253 -30.77 53.74 -5.10
N GLY A 254 -31.23 53.31 -6.28
CA GLY A 254 -31.06 54.12 -7.49
C GLY A 254 -30.97 53.41 -8.85
N PHE A 255 -32.13 53.27 -9.51
CA PHE A 255 -32.36 53.45 -10.96
C PHE A 255 -31.98 52.33 -11.98
N PRO A 256 -32.67 52.28 -13.16
CA PRO A 256 -33.21 51.05 -13.72
C PRO A 256 -32.97 50.83 -15.24
N LYS A 257 -33.54 49.70 -15.73
CA LYS A 257 -34.14 49.44 -17.07
C LYS A 257 -33.23 49.13 -18.31
N THR A 258 -33.33 47.85 -18.74
CA THR A 258 -33.62 47.28 -20.11
C THR A 258 -32.72 47.67 -21.31
N PRO A 259 -32.80 47.04 -22.52
CA PRO A 259 -33.53 45.84 -23.02
C PRO A 259 -32.59 44.77 -23.67
N GLN A 260 -32.95 43.48 -23.77
CA GLN A 260 -33.66 42.79 -24.88
C GLN A 260 -33.06 42.95 -26.31
N MET A 261 -32.73 41.81 -26.96
CA MET A 261 -32.54 41.46 -28.40
C MET A 261 -31.27 40.57 -28.52
N GLY A 262 -31.12 39.52 -29.33
CA GLY A 262 -31.89 38.81 -30.36
C GLY A 262 -31.05 37.54 -30.70
N ALA A 263 -31.66 36.37 -30.90
CA ALA A 263 -32.03 35.77 -32.19
C ALA A 263 -30.85 35.40 -33.14
N ALA A 264 -30.81 34.10 -33.52
CA ALA A 264 -30.29 33.52 -34.77
C ALA A 264 -28.77 33.66 -35.04
N GLN A 265 -28.02 32.77 -35.71
CA GLN A 265 -28.29 31.67 -36.65
C GLN A 265 -26.98 30.84 -36.77
N PRO A 266 -27.02 29.64 -37.40
CA PRO A 266 -25.85 28.79 -37.65
C PRO A 266 -25.18 29.15 -38.98
N SER A 267 -23.92 28.75 -39.16
CA SER A 267 -23.28 28.77 -40.47
C SER A 267 -22.43 27.53 -40.67
N ALA A 268 -22.73 26.87 -41.78
CA ALA A 268 -22.20 25.61 -42.24
C ALA A 268 -20.99 25.78 -43.19
N SER A 269 -20.34 24.64 -43.43
CA SER A 269 -19.69 24.21 -44.71
C SER A 269 -18.18 24.53 -44.91
N PRO A 270 -17.50 23.89 -45.88
CA PRO A 270 -17.32 22.43 -46.04
C PRO A 270 -15.88 22.07 -46.55
N ALA A 271 -15.69 20.81 -46.99
CA ALA A 271 -14.65 20.27 -47.88
C ALA A 271 -13.44 19.57 -47.20
N GLN A 272 -13.41 18.22 -47.19
CA GLN A 272 -12.81 17.32 -48.21
C GLN A 272 -11.26 17.32 -48.13
N GLN A 273 -10.49 16.25 -47.98
CA GLN A 273 -10.48 14.88 -48.56
C GLN A 273 -9.58 13.93 -47.67
N PRO A 274 -9.06 12.77 -48.13
CA PRO A 274 -9.72 11.47 -48.06
C PRO A 274 -8.89 10.34 -47.39
N MET A 275 -9.62 9.30 -46.97
CA MET A 275 -9.32 7.86 -46.93
C MET A 275 -7.87 7.34 -46.89
N HIS A 276 -7.53 6.61 -45.81
CA HIS A 276 -6.74 5.36 -45.88
C HIS A 276 -7.31 4.29 -44.90
N PRO A 277 -7.36 3.00 -45.28
CA PRO A 277 -8.09 1.95 -44.56
C PRO A 277 -7.19 1.05 -43.69
N GLN A 278 -7.84 0.17 -42.91
CA GLN A 278 -7.35 -1.15 -42.44
C GLN A 278 -6.06 -1.14 -41.58
N GLY A 279 -6.09 -1.43 -40.29
CA GLY A 279 -6.75 -2.53 -39.61
C GLY A 279 -5.69 -3.54 -39.17
N GLN A 280 -5.38 -3.63 -37.87
CA GLN A 280 -4.91 -4.87 -37.23
C GLN A 280 -4.85 -4.75 -35.69
N PRO A 281 -5.02 -5.88 -34.98
CA PRO A 281 -5.16 -5.95 -33.53
C PRO A 281 -3.79 -6.01 -32.84
N THR A 282 -3.68 -5.39 -31.67
CA THR A 282 -2.52 -5.47 -30.78
C THR A 282 -2.57 -6.74 -29.91
N PRO A 283 -1.58 -7.65 -29.99
CA PRO A 283 -1.44 -8.75 -29.06
C PRO A 283 -0.64 -8.37 -27.79
N PRO A 284 -0.86 -9.05 -26.65
CA PRO A 284 -0.05 -8.91 -25.45
C PRO A 284 1.15 -9.86 -25.49
N GLY A 285 2.37 -9.37 -25.32
CA GLY A 285 3.55 -10.25 -25.28
C GLY A 285 4.89 -9.56 -25.37
N SER A 286 5.25 -8.74 -24.38
CA SER A 286 6.55 -8.05 -24.30
C SER A 286 7.31 -8.46 -23.04
N GLN A 287 7.81 -9.70 -23.00
CA GLN A 287 8.88 -10.06 -22.06
C GLN A 287 9.88 -11.10 -22.61
N SER A 288 9.51 -11.90 -23.61
CA SER A 288 10.44 -12.89 -24.22
C SER A 288 11.33 -12.33 -25.33
N GLN A 289 11.12 -11.10 -25.79
CA GLN A 289 11.86 -10.52 -26.93
C GLN A 289 13.24 -9.97 -26.52
N VAL A 290 13.44 -9.63 -25.25
CA VAL A 290 14.71 -9.06 -24.77
C VAL A 290 15.80 -10.13 -24.66
N ALA A 291 15.44 -11.38 -24.36
CA ALA A 291 16.39 -12.49 -24.27
C ALA A 291 16.92 -12.94 -25.65
N ALA A 292 16.08 -12.92 -26.69
CA ALA A 292 16.49 -13.30 -28.04
C ALA A 292 17.45 -12.27 -28.67
N GLN A 293 17.30 -10.98 -28.35
CA GLN A 293 18.16 -9.92 -28.90
C GLN A 293 19.56 -9.93 -28.27
N GLN A 294 19.69 -10.32 -27.00
CA GLN A 294 21.00 -10.41 -26.33
C GLN A 294 21.84 -11.58 -26.84
N GLN A 295 21.20 -12.70 -27.23
CA GLN A 295 21.92 -13.86 -27.77
C GLN A 295 22.48 -13.59 -29.19
N GLN A 296 21.77 -12.79 -30.00
CA GLN A 296 22.25 -12.44 -31.34
C GLN A 296 23.46 -11.49 -31.30
N GLN A 297 23.53 -10.60 -30.30
CA GLN A 297 24.67 -9.69 -30.15
C GLN A 297 25.94 -10.43 -29.70
N GLN A 298 25.81 -11.47 -28.87
CA GLN A 298 26.96 -12.26 -28.43
C GLN A 298 27.55 -13.11 -29.58
N GLN A 299 26.70 -13.62 -30.47
CA GLN A 299 27.15 -14.40 -31.63
C GLN A 299 27.91 -13.53 -32.65
N GLN A 300 27.49 -12.27 -32.83
CA GLN A 300 28.17 -11.33 -33.71
C GLN A 300 29.55 -10.91 -33.18
N GLN A 301 29.70 -10.79 -31.86
CA GLN A 301 30.99 -10.50 -31.23
C GLN A 301 31.99 -11.66 -31.35
N GLN A 302 31.49 -12.91 -31.35
CA GLN A 302 32.32 -14.10 -31.54
C GLN A 302 32.83 -14.23 -32.99
N GLN A 303 32.05 -13.80 -33.99
CA GLN A 303 32.51 -13.73 -35.38
C GLN A 303 33.62 -12.69 -35.60
N GLN A 304 33.56 -11.54 -34.91
CA GLN A 304 34.63 -10.53 -35.02
C GLN A 304 35.96 -11.01 -34.41
N GLN A 305 35.94 -11.85 -33.37
CA GLN A 305 37.17 -12.41 -32.82
C GLN A 305 37.81 -13.46 -33.73
N GLN A 306 37.03 -14.20 -34.53
CA GLN A 306 37.59 -15.14 -35.51
C GLN A 306 38.23 -14.44 -36.71
N GLN A 307 37.75 -13.26 -37.11
CA GLN A 307 38.36 -12.50 -38.20
C GLN A 307 39.68 -11.82 -37.79
N GLN A 308 39.94 -11.60 -36.50
CA GLN A 308 41.22 -11.03 -36.03
C GLN A 308 42.33 -12.09 -35.84
N GLN A 309 42.02 -13.38 -35.98
CA GLN A 309 43.00 -14.47 -35.85
C GLN A 309 43.44 -15.06 -37.21
N GLN A 310 42.96 -14.51 -38.33
CA GLN A 310 43.46 -14.81 -39.68
C GLN A 310 44.27 -13.62 -40.18
#